data_AF-A0A822FSB0-F1
#
_entry.id   AF-A0A822FSB0-F1
#
_cell.length_a   1.000
_cell.length_b   1.000
_cell.length_c   1.000
_cell.angle_alpha   90.00
_cell.angle_beta   90.00
_cell.angle_gamma   90.00
#
_symmetry.space_group_name_H-M   'P 1'
#
loop_
_entity.id
_entity.type
_entity.pdbx_description
1 polymer ?
#
loop_
_entity_poly.entity_id
_entity_poly.type
_entity_poly.pdbx_seq_one_letter_code
_entity_poly.pdbx_strand_id
1 'polypeptide(L)'
;FGGARDEDVLHWLQDTECIFDSVQLRPLNKYIAVQSYLVGFAAKWFRFNKMNIPDWSSFKIAIAQAYQPSFNRTLSVIEQR
;
A
#
# COMPACT_ATOMS: atom_id res chain seq x y z
N PHE A 1 -2.20 -8.05 -5.16
CA PHE A 1 -0.78 -7.91 -4.80
C PHE A 1 -0.36 -9.01 -3.83
N GLY A 2 0.66 -9.78 -4.19
CA GLY A 2 1.16 -10.92 -3.41
C GLY A 2 2.31 -10.58 -2.45
N GLY A 3 3.04 -9.48 -2.69
CA GLY A 3 4.26 -9.11 -1.99
C GLY A 3 5.50 -9.89 -2.46
N ALA A 4 5.54 -10.33 -3.72
CA ALA A 4 6.75 -10.92 -4.31
C ALA A 4 7.81 -9.84 -4.62
N ARG A 5 9.07 -10.23 -4.78
CA ARG A 5 10.20 -9.29 -4.96
C ARG A 5 10.16 -8.53 -6.29
N ASP A 6 9.52 -9.11 -7.28
CA ASP A 6 9.37 -8.63 -8.65
C ASP A 6 8.05 -7.89 -8.88
N GLU A 7 7.14 -7.90 -7.91
CA GLU A 7 5.91 -7.10 -8.00
C GLU A 7 6.20 -5.62 -7.67
N ASP A 8 5.76 -4.73 -8.54
CA ASP A 8 5.84 -3.28 -8.33
C ASP A 8 4.66 -2.80 -7.48
N VAL A 9 4.94 -2.52 -6.21
CA VAL A 9 3.92 -2.06 -5.25
C VAL A 9 3.38 -0.67 -5.59
N LEU A 10 4.17 0.21 -6.19
CA LEU A 10 3.74 1.57 -6.53
C LEU A 10 2.81 1.54 -7.74
N HIS A 11 3.17 0.76 -8.77
CA HIS A 11 2.30 0.58 -9.92
C HIS A 11 0.98 -0.09 -9.52
N TRP A 12 1.04 -1.14 -8.70
CA TRP A 12 -0.16 -1.79 -8.17
C TRP A 12 -1.03 -0.84 -7.34
N LEU A 13 -0.44 0.02 -6.50
CA LEU A 13 -1.17 1.03 -5.73
C LEU A 13 -1.88 2.03 -6.64
N GLN A 14 -1.21 2.50 -7.69
CA GLN A 14 -1.77 3.42 -8.66
C GLN A 14 -2.98 2.79 -9.38
N ASP A 15 -2.83 1.56 -9.89
CA ASP A 15 -3.92 0.84 -10.55
C ASP A 15 -5.10 0.61 -9.62
N THR A 16 -4.83 0.21 -8.38
CA THR A 16 -5.86 -0.04 -7.36
C THR A 16 -6.61 1.24 -7.01
N GLU A 17 -5.90 2.37 -6.86
CA GLU A 17 -6.50 3.68 -6.62
C GLU A 17 -7.41 4.08 -7.79
N CYS A 18 -6.95 3.93 -9.03
CA CYS A 18 -7.74 4.22 -10.23
C CYS A 18 -9.03 3.38 -10.28
N ILE A 19 -8.96 2.09 -9.96
CA ILE A 19 -10.15 1.22 -9.88
C ILE A 19 -11.11 1.76 -8.81
N PHE A 20 -10.61 2.03 -7.60
CA PHE A 20 -11.45 2.51 -6.51
C PHE A 20 -12.08 3.89 -6.78
N ASP A 21 -11.36 4.77 -7.47
CA ASP A 21 -11.87 6.07 -7.89
C ASP A 21 -12.93 5.95 -8.98
N SER A 22 -12.76 5.00 -9.92
CA SER A 22 -13.74 4.76 -11.00
C SER A 22 -15.12 4.37 -10.47
N VAL A 23 -15.16 3.71 -9.31
CA VAL A 23 -16.40 3.33 -8.60
C VAL A 23 -16.72 4.25 -7.43
N GLN A 24 -16.03 5.39 -7.31
CA GLN A 24 -16.27 6.44 -6.31
C GLN A 24 -16.25 5.95 -4.86
N LEU A 25 -15.33 5.02 -4.54
CA LEU A 25 -15.20 4.54 -3.17
C LEU A 25 -14.71 5.64 -2.24
N ARG A 26 -15.41 5.85 -1.12
CA ARG A 26 -14.94 6.73 -0.05
C ARG A 26 -13.67 6.16 0.59
N PRO A 27 -12.78 6.98 1.18
CA PRO A 27 -11.52 6.53 1.75
C PRO A 27 -11.64 5.36 2.74
N LEU A 28 -12.64 5.37 3.62
CA LEU A 28 -12.91 4.27 4.54
C LEU A 28 -13.20 2.95 3.79
N ASN A 29 -13.99 3.03 2.71
CA ASN A 29 -14.36 1.87 1.92
C ASN A 29 -13.18 1.35 1.10
N LYS A 30 -12.28 2.22 0.63
CA LYS A 30 -11.02 1.80 -0.02
C LYS A 30 -10.17 0.94 0.91
N TYR A 31 -10.03 1.37 2.17
CA TYR A 31 -9.28 0.64 3.18
C TYR A 31 -9.91 -0.73 3.52
N ILE A 32 -11.24 -0.82 3.56
CA ILE A 32 -11.93 -2.11 3.75
C ILE A 32 -11.75 -3.00 2.51
N ALA A 33 -11.93 -2.43 1.32
CA ALA A 33 -11.88 -3.16 0.06
C ALA A 33 -10.49 -3.73 -0.24
N VAL A 34 -9.42 -2.99 0.04
CA VAL A 34 -8.05 -3.43 -0.31
C VAL A 34 -7.66 -4.75 0.36
N GLN A 35 -8.27 -5.11 1.48
CA GLN A 35 -8.01 -6.38 2.17
C GLN A 35 -8.24 -7.58 1.25
N SER A 36 -9.23 -7.50 0.36
CA SER A 36 -9.54 -8.55 -0.63
C SER A 36 -8.61 -8.53 -1.85
N TYR A 37 -7.81 -7.48 -2.02
CA TYR A 37 -6.85 -7.32 -3.13
C TYR A 37 -5.43 -7.78 -2.74
N LEU A 38 -5.24 -8.14 -1.47
CA LEU A 38 -4.00 -8.68 -0.95
C LEU A 38 -4.05 -10.21 -0.92
N VAL A 39 -2.96 -10.84 -1.36
CA VAL A 39 -2.76 -12.29 -1.30
C VAL A 39 -1.36 -12.61 -0.77
N GLY A 40 -1.07 -13.89 -0.53
CA GLY A 40 0.29 -14.34 -0.22
C GLY A 40 0.94 -13.65 0.97
N PHE A 41 2.16 -13.12 0.76
CA PHE A 41 2.94 -12.45 1.80
C PHE A 41 2.34 -11.11 2.19
N ALA A 42 1.80 -10.35 1.23
CA ALA A 42 1.19 -9.05 1.51
C ALA A 42 -0.06 -9.17 2.40
N ALA A 43 -0.90 -10.18 2.18
CA ALA A 43 -2.04 -10.46 3.05
C ALA A 43 -1.62 -10.81 4.49
N LYS A 44 -0.54 -11.60 4.64
CA LYS A 44 0.02 -11.93 5.96
C LYS A 44 0.57 -10.68 6.64
N TRP A 45 1.39 -9.90 5.93
CA TRP A 45 1.94 -8.64 6.42
C TRP A 45 0.84 -7.68 6.90
N PHE A 46 -0.20 -7.50 6.09
CA PHE A 46 -1.31 -6.61 6.45
C PHE A 46 -2.02 -7.09 7.72
N ARG A 47 -2.25 -8.39 7.88
CA ARG A 47 -2.88 -8.95 9.10
C ARG A 47 -2.11 -8.61 10.37
N PHE A 48 -0.78 -8.60 10.33
CA PHE A 48 0.08 -8.27 11.48
C PHE A 48 0.15 -6.76 11.74
N ASN A 49 0.05 -5.94 10.70
CA ASN A 49 0.27 -4.48 10.82
C ASN A 49 -1.02 -3.66 10.86
N LYS A 50 -2.19 -4.23 10.50
CA LYS A 50 -3.46 -3.49 10.32
C LYS A 50 -3.87 -2.61 11.50
N MET A 51 -3.52 -3.00 12.73
CA MET A 51 -3.86 -2.23 13.94
C MET A 51 -3.19 -0.86 13.97
N ASN A 52 -2.05 -0.70 13.27
CA ASN A 52 -1.29 0.54 13.18
C ASN A 52 -1.57 1.31 11.89
N ILE A 53 -2.52 0.84 11.07
CA ILE A 53 -2.83 1.40 9.76
C ILE A 53 -4.31 1.81 9.79
N PRO A 54 -4.66 3.03 10.23
CA PRO A 54 -6.04 3.40 10.52
C PRO A 54 -6.89 3.66 9.27
N ASP A 55 -6.27 3.96 8.13
CA ASP A 55 -6.98 4.40 6.93
C ASP A 55 -6.22 4.07 5.64
N TRP A 56 -6.85 4.41 4.51
CA TRP A 56 -6.31 4.20 3.17
C TRP A 56 -5.00 4.96 2.91
N SER A 57 -4.87 6.18 3.43
CA SER A 57 -3.66 7.00 3.22
C SER A 57 -2.46 6.35 3.92
N SER A 58 -2.65 5.98 5.18
CA SER A 58 -1.66 5.29 6.01
C SER A 58 -1.28 3.94 5.42
N PHE A 59 -2.25 3.23 4.83
CA PHE A 59 -2.01 1.96 4.15
C PHE A 59 -1.05 2.10 2.97
N LYS A 60 -1.27 3.09 2.09
CA LYS A 60 -0.41 3.31 0.91
C LYS A 60 1.04 3.53 1.30
N ILE A 61 1.26 4.36 2.33
CA ILE A 61 2.60 4.62 2.86
C ILE A 61 3.18 3.32 3.42
N ALA A 62 2.48 2.66 4.34
CA ALA A 62 2.98 1.47 5.02
C ALA A 62 3.34 0.33 4.05
N ILE A 63 2.51 0.07 3.04
CA ILE A 63 2.77 -1.03 2.09
C ILE A 63 3.92 -0.69 1.13
N ALA A 64 4.01 0.57 0.68
CA ALA A 64 5.13 1.02 -0.15
C ALA A 64 6.46 0.92 0.63
N GLN A 65 6.46 1.29 1.91
CA GLN A 65 7.65 1.17 2.76
C GLN A 65 8.07 -0.30 2.98
N ALA A 66 7.10 -1.20 3.15
CA ALA A 66 7.36 -2.61 3.39
C ALA A 66 7.91 -3.34 2.14
N TYR A 67 7.41 -2.99 0.95
CA TYR A 67 7.71 -3.71 -0.29
C TYR A 67 8.60 -2.93 -1.27
N GLN A 68 8.88 -1.67 -1.01
CA GLN A 68 9.83 -0.86 -1.78
C GLN A 68 10.71 0.03 -0.88
N PRO A 69 11.57 -0.57 -0.03
CA PRO A 69 12.37 0.17 0.94
C PRO A 69 13.41 1.12 0.31
N SER A 70 13.77 0.94 -0.96
CA SER A 70 14.63 1.86 -1.71
C SER A 70 14.01 3.26 -1.87
N PHE A 71 12.68 3.37 -1.84
CA PHE A 71 11.96 4.64 -1.88
C PHE A 71 12.17 5.48 -0.61
N ASN A 72 12.18 4.83 0.56
CA ASN A 72 12.51 5.50 1.83
C ASN A 72 13.93 6.07 1.85
N ARG A 73 14.90 5.38 1.21
CA ARG A 73 16.27 5.87 1.09
C ARG A 73 16.36 7.13 0.20
N THR A 74 15.41 7.33 -0.71
CA THR A 74 15.39 8.48 -1.62
C THR A 74 14.74 9.70 -0.95
N LEU A 75 13.64 9.51 -0.21
CA LEU A 75 13.00 10.59 0.56
C LEU A 75 13.90 11.13 1.69
N SER A 76 14.60 10.25 2.42
CA SER A 76 15.49 10.69 3.51
C SER A 76 16.72 11.46 3.02
N VAL A 77 17.15 11.26 1.78
CA VAL A 77 18.24 12.03 1.15
C VAL A 77 17.77 13.41 0.70
N ILE A 78 16.50 13.56 0.36
CA ILE A 78 15.91 14.83 -0.08
C ILE A 78 15.63 15.75 1.12
N GLU A 79 15.16 15.22 2.26
CA GLU A 79 14.89 16.02 3.47
C GLU A 79 16.15 16.49 4.22
N GLN A 80 17.34 15.99 3.86
CA GLN A 80 18.64 16.40 4.44
C GLN A 80 19.35 17.50 3.63
N ARG A 81 18.71 18.06 2.60
CA ARG A 81 19.23 19.17 1.78
C ARG A 81 18.36 20.41 1.95
#